data_AF-A0A3M1CVS2-F1
#
_entry.id   AF-A0A3M1CVS2-F1
#
_cell.length_a   1.000
_cell.length_b   1.000
_cell.length_c   1.000
_cell.angle_alpha   90.00
_cell.angle_beta   90.00
_cell.angle_gamma   90.00
#
_symmetry.space_group_name_H-M   'P 1'
#
loop_
_entity.id
_entity.type
_entity.pdbx_description
1 polymer ?
#
loop_
_entity_poly.entity_id
_entity_poly.type
_entity_poly.pdbx_seq_one_letter_code
_entity_poly.pdbx_strand_id
1 'polypeptide(L)'
;MAPQANVMAVVVQGVMNANLPWEPIIVGGVIALGIELLGVGSLPVAIGLYLPLSLSTPIMAGGLVALFVKKRSTRQQYNERNLRGILFSSGMVAGDALIGVIVALMIMSWGAYQRFYDAHEGALHTLTGGHGPLIALIAFGLLILALAHVAVKGLGKK
;
A
#
# COMPACT_ATOMS: atom_id res chain seq x y z
N MET A 1 6.09 8.28 4.30
CA MET A 1 6.33 8.17 2.84
C MET A 1 6.43 6.69 2.48
N ALA A 2 5.79 6.23 1.41
CA ALA A 2 5.86 4.83 1.01
C ALA A 2 7.30 4.45 0.59
N PRO A 3 7.86 3.31 1.04
CA PRO A 3 9.23 2.89 0.70
C PRO A 3 9.49 2.88 -0.81
N GLN A 4 8.49 2.49 -1.61
CA GLN A 4 8.58 2.47 -3.07
C GLN A 4 8.78 3.86 -3.70
N ALA A 5 8.16 4.91 -3.14
CA ALA A 5 8.32 6.28 -3.62
C ALA A 5 9.72 6.83 -3.31
N ASN A 6 10.29 6.44 -2.15
CA ASN A 6 11.64 6.83 -1.76
C ASN A 6 12.70 6.23 -2.71
N VAL A 7 12.56 4.96 -3.08
CA VAL A 7 13.47 4.33 -4.06
C VAL A 7 13.42 5.04 -5.40
N MET A 8 12.22 5.38 -5.90
CA MET A 8 12.09 6.12 -7.16
C MET A 8 12.69 7.52 -7.08
N ALA A 9 12.55 8.21 -5.94
CA ALA A 9 13.17 9.51 -5.72
C ALA A 9 14.71 9.42 -5.76
N VAL A 10 15.31 8.41 -5.10
CA VAL A 10 16.76 8.20 -5.10
C VAL A 10 17.28 7.90 -6.52
N VAL A 11 16.56 7.10 -7.30
CA VAL A 11 16.93 6.81 -8.70
C VAL A 11 16.86 8.08 -9.55
N VAL A 12 15.76 8.85 -9.47
CA VAL A 12 15.62 10.10 -10.23
C VAL A 12 16.71 11.11 -9.84
N GLN A 13 16.98 11.28 -8.54
CA GLN A 13 18.03 12.17 -8.07
C GLN A 13 19.42 11.72 -8.54
N GLY A 14 19.71 10.42 -8.53
CA GLY A 14 20.97 9.91 -9.03
C GLY A 14 21.12 10.08 -10.55
N VAL A 15 20.02 10.02 -11.32
CA VAL A 15 20.03 10.27 -12.76
C VAL A 15 20.29 11.75 -13.04
N MET A 16 19.59 12.66 -12.34
CA MET A 16 19.75 14.10 -12.51
C MET A 16 21.14 14.60 -12.12
N ASN A 17 21.77 13.99 -11.12
CA ASN A 17 23.12 14.33 -10.65
C ASN A 17 24.23 13.54 -11.37
N ALA A 18 23.90 12.71 -12.36
CA ALA A 18 24.82 11.78 -13.04
C ALA A 18 25.65 10.88 -12.09
N ASN A 19 25.17 10.68 -10.85
CA ASN A 19 25.84 9.92 -9.80
C ASN A 19 24.98 8.71 -9.43
N LEU A 20 24.74 7.87 -10.43
CA LEU A 20 23.95 6.65 -10.26
C LEU A 20 24.87 5.51 -9.80
N PRO A 21 24.55 4.80 -8.72
CA PRO A 21 25.30 3.63 -8.31
C PRO A 21 24.99 2.47 -9.29
N TRP A 22 25.73 2.41 -10.40
CA TRP A 22 25.51 1.43 -11.48
C TRP A 22 25.80 -0.01 -11.05
N GLU A 23 26.74 -0.20 -10.12
CA GLU A 23 27.12 -1.52 -9.59
C GLU A 23 25.92 -2.29 -9.00
N PRO A 24 25.16 -1.76 -8.01
CA PRO A 24 23.99 -2.46 -7.47
C PRO A 24 22.84 -2.59 -8.48
N ILE A 25 22.72 -1.69 -9.46
CA ILE A 25 21.69 -1.80 -10.52
C ILE A 25 21.96 -3.01 -11.41
N ILE A 26 23.20 -3.16 -11.87
CA ILE A 26 23.59 -4.29 -12.73
C ILE A 26 23.49 -5.61 -11.95
N VAL A 27 23.97 -5.63 -10.70
CA VAL A 27 23.85 -6.81 -9.83
C VAL A 27 22.39 -7.20 -9.62
N GLY A 28 21.52 -6.23 -9.32
CA GLY A 28 20.08 -6.44 -9.19
C GLY A 28 19.44 -6.97 -10.49
N GLY A 29 19.87 -6.46 -11.64
CA GLY A 29 19.42 -6.92 -12.96
C GLY A 29 19.81 -8.38 -13.26
N VAL A 30 21.03 -8.78 -12.92
CA VAL A 30 21.49 -10.18 -13.09
C VAL A 30 20.73 -11.12 -12.14
N ILE A 31 20.49 -10.72 -10.90
CA ILE A 31 19.68 -11.48 -9.95
C ILE A 31 18.24 -11.61 -10.46
N ALA A 32 17.66 -10.51 -10.96
CA ALA A 32 16.32 -10.52 -11.53
C ALA A 32 16.22 -11.49 -12.73
N LEU A 33 17.20 -11.48 -13.64
CA LEU A 33 17.28 -12.45 -14.74
C LEU A 33 17.35 -13.89 -14.24
N GLY A 34 18.17 -14.17 -13.21
CA GLY A 34 18.25 -15.49 -12.60
C GLY A 34 16.91 -15.97 -12.04
N ILE A 35 16.15 -15.06 -11.39
CA ILE A 35 14.82 -15.35 -10.85
C ILE A 35 13.79 -15.55 -11.97
N GLU A 36 13.84 -14.74 -13.02
CA GLU A 36 12.97 -14.84 -14.19
C GLU A 36 13.13 -16.20 -14.88
N LEU A 37 14.37 -16.71 -14.98
CA LEU A 37 14.68 -18.04 -15.53
C LEU A 37 14.14 -19.20 -14.67
N LEU A 38 13.96 -18.99 -13.37
CA LEU A 38 13.31 -19.96 -12.47
C LEU A 38 11.77 -19.98 -12.63
N GLY A 39 11.22 -19.14 -13.52
CA GLY A 39 9.78 -19.05 -13.76
C GLY A 39 9.01 -18.31 -12.66
N VAL A 40 9.73 -17.66 -11.74
CA VAL A 40 9.15 -16.80 -10.72
C VAL A 40 9.28 -15.35 -11.18
N GLY A 41 8.21 -14.56 -11.07
CA GLY A 41 8.30 -13.13 -11.36
C GLY A 41 9.31 -12.47 -10.43
N SER A 42 10.34 -11.83 -10.98
CA SER A 42 11.37 -11.12 -10.22
C SER A 42 10.81 -9.96 -9.38
N LEU A 43 9.73 -9.34 -9.85
CA LEU A 43 9.09 -8.19 -9.22
C LEU A 43 8.42 -8.50 -7.86
N PRO A 44 7.53 -9.51 -7.71
CA PRO A 44 7.02 -9.93 -6.41
C PRO A 44 8.11 -10.29 -5.39
N VAL A 45 9.18 -10.92 -5.85
CA VAL A 45 10.30 -11.33 -4.98
C VAL A 45 11.06 -10.11 -4.47
N ALA A 46 11.39 -9.15 -5.35
CA ALA A 46 12.05 -7.90 -4.97
C ALA A 46 11.21 -7.07 -3.99
N ILE A 47 9.91 -6.97 -4.25
CA ILE A 47 8.95 -6.30 -3.37
C ILE A 47 8.93 -6.96 -1.98
N GLY A 48 8.88 -8.29 -1.92
CA GLY A 48 8.88 -9.04 -0.65
C GLY A 48 10.16 -8.91 0.18
N LEU A 49 11.32 -8.74 -0.46
CA LEU A 49 12.61 -8.56 0.22
C LEU A 49 12.79 -7.14 0.80
N TYR A 50 12.18 -6.14 0.18
CA TYR A 50 12.38 -4.73 0.56
C TYR A 50 11.28 -4.18 1.48
N LEU A 51 10.08 -4.77 1.53
CA LEU A 51 9.00 -4.28 2.37
C LEU A 51 9.13 -4.76 3.82
N PRO A 52 9.04 -3.84 4.81
CA PRO A 52 8.89 -4.20 6.21
C PRO A 52 7.72 -5.17 6.42
N LEU A 53 7.88 -6.14 7.32
CA LEU A 53 6.82 -7.12 7.63
C LEU A 53 5.48 -6.44 7.97
N SER A 54 5.50 -5.27 8.62
CA SER A 54 4.32 -4.47 8.95
C SER A 54 3.53 -3.97 7.73
N LEU A 55 4.19 -3.77 6.58
CA LEU A 55 3.54 -3.40 5.31
C LEU A 55 3.22 -4.64 4.46
N SER A 56 3.95 -5.73 4.65
CA SER A 56 3.69 -7.00 3.98
C SER A 56 2.45 -7.72 4.53
N THR A 57 2.12 -7.55 5.82
CA THR A 57 0.93 -8.16 6.43
C THR A 57 -0.40 -7.73 5.79
N PRO A 58 -0.69 -6.43 5.53
CA PRO A 58 -1.91 -6.04 4.82
C PRO A 58 -1.95 -6.50 3.36
N ILE A 59 -0.80 -6.53 2.68
CA ILE A 59 -0.70 -7.07 1.31
C ILE A 59 -1.04 -8.56 1.31
N MET A 60 -0.48 -9.32 2.26
CA MET A 60 -0.76 -10.74 2.44
C MET A 60 -2.23 -11.00 2.79
N ALA A 61 -2.81 -10.18 3.68
CA ALA A 61 -4.23 -10.26 4.03
C ALA A 61 -5.13 -10.02 2.82
N GLY A 62 -4.84 -9.01 1.99
CA GLY A 62 -5.55 -8.77 0.73
C GLY A 62 -5.44 -9.95 -0.24
N GLY A 63 -4.26 -10.56 -0.35
CA GLY A 63 -4.05 -11.78 -1.14
C GLY A 63 -4.85 -12.98 -0.63
N LEU A 64 -4.94 -13.17 0.69
CA LEU A 64 -5.77 -14.21 1.31
C LEU A 64 -7.26 -14.00 1.02
N VAL A 65 -7.75 -12.75 1.09
CA VAL A 65 -9.12 -12.41 0.71
C VAL A 65 -9.37 -12.74 -0.76
N ALA A 66 -8.44 -12.38 -1.66
CA ALA A 66 -8.55 -12.71 -3.08
C ALA A 66 -8.60 -14.23 -3.33
N LEU A 67 -7.79 -15.01 -2.61
CA LEU A 67 -7.82 -16.48 -2.66
C LEU A 67 -9.15 -17.05 -2.14
N PHE A 68 -9.68 -16.49 -1.06
CA PHE A 68 -10.97 -16.90 -0.51
C PHE A 68 -12.12 -16.62 -1.48
N VAL A 69 -12.13 -15.42 -2.10
CA VAL A 69 -13.12 -15.04 -3.12
C VAL A 69 -12.99 -15.94 -4.36
N LYS A 70 -11.77 -16.27 -4.79
CA LYS A 70 -11.51 -17.21 -5.89
C LYS A 70 -12.09 -18.60 -5.61
N LYS A 71 -11.93 -19.12 -4.38
CA LYS A 71 -12.41 -20.45 -3.99
C LYS A 71 -13.95 -20.53 -3.93
N ARG A 72 -14.63 -19.42 -3.70
CA ARG A 72 -16.11 -19.33 -3.56
C ARG A 72 -16.84 -18.86 -4.81
N SER A 73 -16.15 -18.57 -5.91
CA SER A 73 -16.73 -17.98 -7.13
C SER A 73 -16.45 -18.86 -8.35
N THR A 74 -17.38 -18.92 -9.31
CA THR A 74 -17.07 -19.47 -10.64
C THR A 74 -16.09 -18.56 -11.38
N ARG A 75 -15.40 -19.09 -12.40
CA ARG A 75 -14.34 -18.37 -13.14
C ARG A 75 -14.80 -17.01 -13.69
N GLN A 76 -16.05 -16.92 -14.14
CA GLN A 76 -16.68 -15.70 -14.66
C GLN A 76 -16.97 -14.69 -13.53
N GLN A 77 -17.56 -15.14 -12.42
CA GLN A 77 -17.84 -14.30 -11.24
C GLN A 77 -16.57 -13.80 -10.56
N TYR A 78 -15.50 -14.61 -10.53
CA TYR A 78 -14.22 -14.21 -9.97
C TYR A 78 -13.63 -13.01 -10.72
N ASN A 79 -13.67 -13.02 -12.05
CA ASN A 79 -13.06 -11.94 -12.84
C ASN A 79 -13.75 -10.60 -12.57
N GLU A 80 -15.08 -10.58 -12.53
CA GLU A 80 -15.85 -9.37 -12.18
C GLU A 80 -15.58 -8.89 -10.75
N ARG A 81 -15.55 -9.82 -9.78
CA ARG A 81 -15.27 -9.48 -8.37
C ARG A 81 -13.84 -8.97 -8.18
N ASN A 82 -12.88 -9.54 -8.90
CA ASN A 82 -11.48 -9.14 -8.85
C ASN A 82 -11.28 -7.74 -9.44
N LEU A 83 -11.86 -7.45 -10.62
CA LEU A 83 -11.80 -6.13 -11.23
C LEU A 83 -12.43 -5.05 -10.33
N ARG A 84 -13.57 -5.36 -9.70
CA ARG A 84 -14.22 -4.45 -8.74
C ARG A 84 -13.37 -4.23 -7.49
N GLY A 85 -12.77 -5.30 -6.96
CA GLY A 85 -11.84 -5.22 -5.82
C GLY A 85 -10.65 -4.33 -6.13
N ILE A 86 -10.01 -4.52 -7.30
CA ILE A 86 -8.90 -3.71 -7.76
C ILE A 86 -9.32 -2.24 -7.87
N LEU A 87 -10.45 -1.94 -8.52
CA LEU A 87 -10.93 -0.56 -8.71
C LEU A 87 -11.24 0.15 -7.38
N PHE A 88 -11.87 -0.56 -6.45
CA PHE A 88 -12.16 -0.03 -5.12
C PHE A 88 -10.88 0.24 -4.33
N SER A 89 -9.96 -0.73 -4.31
CA SER A 89 -8.67 -0.58 -3.64
C SER A 89 -7.82 0.54 -4.24
N SER A 90 -7.74 0.66 -5.56
CA SER A 90 -7.01 1.75 -6.21
C SER A 90 -7.65 3.11 -5.94
N GLY A 91 -8.98 3.19 -5.85
CA GLY A 91 -9.69 4.40 -5.47
C GLY A 91 -9.38 4.85 -4.05
N MET A 92 -9.30 3.91 -3.10
CA MET A 92 -8.90 4.22 -1.71
C MET A 92 -7.45 4.68 -1.62
N VAL A 93 -6.52 4.02 -2.33
CA VAL A 93 -5.10 4.41 -2.35
C VAL A 93 -4.92 5.79 -3.01
N ALA A 94 -5.62 6.06 -4.11
CA ALA A 94 -5.59 7.37 -4.77
C ALA A 94 -6.20 8.46 -3.88
N GLY A 95 -7.28 8.15 -3.16
CA GLY A 95 -7.89 9.06 -2.19
C GLY A 95 -6.95 9.44 -1.05
N ASP A 96 -6.26 8.45 -0.46
CA ASP A 96 -5.25 8.68 0.59
C ASP A 96 -4.13 9.60 0.10
N ALA A 97 -3.59 9.34 -1.10
CA ALA A 97 -2.57 10.17 -1.72
C ALA A 97 -3.05 11.61 -1.98
N LEU A 98 -4.27 11.79 -2.49
CA LEU A 98 -4.85 13.10 -2.77
C LEU A 98 -5.05 13.92 -1.48
N ILE A 99 -5.60 13.29 -0.44
CA ILE A 99 -5.77 13.93 0.87
C ILE A 99 -4.41 14.30 1.46
N GLY A 100 -3.41 13.42 1.36
CA GLY A 100 -2.05 13.71 1.81
C GLY A 100 -1.44 14.96 1.17
N VAL A 101 -1.66 15.15 -0.14
CA VAL A 101 -1.21 16.36 -0.85
C VAL A 101 -1.96 17.60 -0.38
N ILE A 102 -3.29 17.53 -0.24
CA ILE A 102 -4.11 18.65 0.24
C ILE A 102 -3.67 19.08 1.65
N VAL A 103 -3.47 18.12 2.55
CA VAL A 103 -2.99 18.36 3.92
C VAL A 103 -1.61 19.00 3.90
N ALA A 104 -0.67 18.51 3.06
CA ALA A 104 0.65 19.11 2.94
C ALA A 104 0.59 20.58 2.49
N LEU A 105 -0.29 20.93 1.54
CA LEU A 105 -0.51 22.31 1.10
C LEU A 105 -1.14 23.18 2.20
N MET A 106 -2.08 22.65 2.97
CA MET A 106 -2.68 23.35 4.11
C MET A 106 -1.64 23.64 5.22
N ILE A 107 -0.77 22.67 5.52
CA ILE A 107 0.32 22.85 6.48
C ILE A 107 1.28 23.94 6.02
N MET A 108 1.65 23.94 4.73
CA MET A 108 2.56 24.93 4.17
C MET A 108 1.96 26.35 4.11
N SER A 109 0.66 26.48 3.82
CA SER A 109 0.01 27.78 3.63
C SER A 109 -0.50 28.42 4.93
N TRP A 110 -0.77 27.63 5.98
CA TRP A 110 -1.43 28.13 7.19
C TRP A 110 -0.72 27.68 8.48
N GLY A 111 0.12 28.55 9.06
CA GLY A 111 0.89 28.22 10.27
C GLY A 111 0.06 27.87 11.51
N ALA A 112 -1.19 28.35 11.64
CA ALA A 112 -2.09 27.90 12.70
C ALA A 112 -2.62 26.47 12.49
N TYR A 113 -2.78 26.03 11.23
CA TYR A 113 -3.17 24.67 10.89
C TYR A 113 -2.01 23.70 11.16
N GLN A 114 -0.77 24.10 10.87
CA GLN A 114 0.41 23.36 11.26
C GLN A 114 0.46 23.10 12.78
N ARG A 115 0.27 24.13 13.61
CA ARG A 115 0.23 23.98 15.08
C ARG A 115 -0.91 23.08 15.55
N PHE A 116 -2.07 23.15 14.91
CA PHE A 116 -3.20 22.26 15.18
C PHE A 116 -2.91 20.81 14.81
N TYR A 117 -2.26 20.59 13.66
CA TYR A 117 -1.85 19.29 13.16
C TYR A 117 -0.85 18.63 14.11
N ASP A 118 0.22 19.33 14.47
CA ASP A 118 1.26 18.85 15.39
C ASP A 118 0.68 18.54 16.79
N ALA A 119 -0.25 19.37 17.29
CA ALA A 119 -0.94 19.14 18.55
C ALA A 119 -1.86 17.91 18.53
N HIS A 120 -2.55 17.68 17.41
CA HIS A 120 -3.38 16.48 17.22
C HIS A 120 -2.56 15.21 17.05
N GLU A 121 -1.42 15.28 16.37
CA GLU A 121 -0.50 14.14 16.23
C GLU A 121 0.06 13.72 17.60
N GLY A 122 0.42 14.69 18.45
CA GLY A 122 0.81 14.44 19.85
C GLY A 122 -0.31 13.88 20.73
N ALA A 123 -1.56 14.29 20.51
CA ALA A 123 -2.74 13.75 21.21
C ALA A 123 -3.12 12.33 20.74
N LEU A 124 -2.93 12.04 19.45
CA LEU A 124 -3.13 10.69 18.91
C LEU A 124 -2.08 9.73 19.43
N HIS A 125 -0.82 10.15 19.56
CA HIS A 125 0.25 9.33 20.13
C HIS A 125 0.01 8.95 21.61
N THR A 126 -0.77 9.75 22.35
CA THR A 126 -1.19 9.44 23.74
C THR A 126 -2.45 8.59 23.79
N LEU A 127 -3.40 8.74 22.85
CA LEU A 127 -4.55 7.85 22.65
C LEU A 127 -4.13 6.46 22.12
N THR A 128 -3.04 6.37 21.36
CA THR A 128 -2.43 5.11 20.88
C THR A 128 -1.40 4.51 21.85
N GLY A 129 -1.44 4.86 23.14
CA GLY A 129 -0.68 4.20 24.20
C GLY A 129 -1.03 2.70 24.36
N GLY A 130 -1.08 2.15 25.58
CA GLY A 130 -1.25 0.69 25.81
C GLY A 130 -2.42 -0.02 25.09
N HIS A 131 -3.43 0.72 24.59
CA HIS A 131 -4.56 0.19 23.82
C HIS A 131 -4.51 0.50 22.31
N GLY A 132 -3.52 1.25 21.82
CA GLY A 132 -3.30 1.55 20.40
C GLY A 132 -3.25 0.31 19.50
N PRO A 133 -2.54 -0.77 19.90
CA PRO A 133 -2.50 -2.01 19.12
C PRO A 133 -3.89 -2.66 18.93
N LEU A 134 -4.77 -2.58 19.94
CA LEU A 134 -6.11 -3.16 19.88
C LEU A 134 -7.03 -2.38 18.93
N ILE A 135 -6.97 -1.05 18.99
CA ILE A 135 -7.76 -0.17 18.13
C ILE A 135 -7.33 -0.34 16.67
N ALA A 136 -6.01 -0.40 16.42
CA ALA A 136 -5.46 -0.67 15.09
C ALA A 136 -5.93 -2.03 14.54
N LEU A 137 -5.93 -3.07 15.39
CA LEU A 137 -6.37 -4.41 15.00
C LEU A 137 -7.87 -4.48 14.68
N ILE A 138 -8.70 -3.79 15.46
CA ILE A 138 -10.15 -3.68 15.20
C ILE A 138 -10.43 -2.93 13.90
N ALA A 139 -9.78 -1.78 13.69
CA ALA A 139 -9.93 -1.00 12.47
C ALA A 139 -9.47 -1.78 11.24
N PHE A 140 -8.35 -2.50 11.35
CA PHE A 140 -7.83 -3.35 10.30
C PHE A 140 -8.76 -4.54 10.00
N GLY A 141 -9.32 -5.18 11.04
CA GLY A 141 -10.32 -6.23 10.90
C GLY A 141 -11.60 -5.74 10.22
N LEU A 142 -12.10 -4.55 10.60
CA LEU A 142 -13.25 -3.92 9.95
C LEU A 142 -12.98 -3.62 8.47
N LEU A 143 -11.77 -3.17 8.13
CA LEU A 143 -11.37 -2.89 6.75
C LEU A 143 -11.32 -4.17 5.91
N ILE A 144 -10.77 -5.26 6.45
CA ILE A 144 -10.79 -6.58 5.79
C ILE A 144 -12.24 -7.05 5.58
N LEU A 145 -13.10 -6.91 6.57
CA LEU A 145 -14.52 -7.28 6.47
C LEU A 145 -15.25 -6.42 5.43
N ALA A 146 -14.99 -5.12 5.37
CA ALA A 146 -15.55 -4.22 4.37
C ALA A 146 -15.12 -4.63 2.95
N LEU A 147 -13.83 -4.92 2.74
CA LEU A 147 -13.32 -5.43 1.47
C LEU A 147 -13.96 -6.76 1.07
N ALA A 148 -14.07 -7.70 2.01
CA ALA A 148 -14.72 -8.99 1.77
C ALA A 148 -16.22 -8.79 1.44
N HIS A 149 -16.90 -7.86 2.11
CA HIS A 149 -18.30 -7.55 1.87
C HIS A 149 -18.53 -6.93 0.47
N VAL A 150 -17.70 -5.94 0.10
CA VAL A 150 -17.76 -5.29 -1.22
C VAL A 150 -17.45 -6.30 -2.33
N ALA A 151 -16.47 -7.19 -2.12
CA ALA A 151 -16.10 -8.23 -3.08
C ALA A 151 -17.18 -9.30 -3.25
N VAL A 152 -17.92 -9.66 -2.20
CA VAL A 152 -18.94 -10.72 -2.25
C VAL A 152 -20.31 -10.20 -2.68
N LYS A 153 -20.78 -9.08 -2.13
CA LYS A 153 -22.14 -8.57 -2.35
C LYS A 153 -22.27 -7.71 -3.62
N GLY A 154 -21.15 -7.18 -4.13
CA GLY A 154 -21.15 -6.20 -5.20
C GLY A 154 -21.75 -4.87 -4.73
N LEU A 155 -21.13 -3.77 -5.13
CA LEU A 155 -21.73 -2.43 -5.01
C LEU A 155 -23.15 -2.50 -5.57
N GLY A 156 -24.13 -2.26 -4.69
CA GLY A 156 -25.54 -2.41 -5.00
C GLY A 156 -25.87 -1.65 -6.28
N LYS A 157 -26.51 -2.36 -7.22
CA LYS A 157 -27.32 -1.70 -8.24
C LYS A 157 -28.26 -0.72 -7.53
N LYS A 158 -28.08 0.57 -7.79
CA LYS A 158 -29.19 1.48 -8.01
C LYS A 158 -28.89 2.22 -9.30
#